data_AF-A0A645DSK5-F1
#
_entry.id   AF-A0A645DSK5-F1
#
_cell.length_a   1.000
_cell.length_b   1.000
_cell.length_c   1.000
_cell.angle_alpha   90.00
_cell.angle_beta   90.00
_cell.angle_gamma   90.00
#
_symmetry.space_group_name_H-M   'P 1'
#
loop_
_entity.id
_entity.type
_entity.pdbx_description
1 polymer ?
#
loop_
_entity_poly.entity_id
_entity_poly.type
_entity_poly.pdbx_seq_one_letter_code
_entity_poly.pdbx_strand_id
1 'polypeptide(L)'
;MFHEVASQPDKRKLIQEALRVLKPGAPFSFEDVFNSPRSYPDLDGLIEALSKEVSEIRFVDTRKNDFVPKFLRTPLVAGEMGLICGRK
;
A
#
# COMPACT_ATOMS: atom_id res chain seq x y z
N MET A 1 -6.38 2.52 4.53
CA MET A 1 -7.08 2.87 3.29
C MET A 1 -6.86 4.34 2.95
N PHE A 2 -5.75 4.64 2.28
CA PHE A 2 -5.46 5.92 1.66
C PHE A 2 -6.35 6.18 0.44
N HIS A 3 -6.83 5.14 -0.25
CA HIS A 3 -7.67 5.30 -1.44
C HIS A 3 -8.96 6.10 -1.17
N GLU A 4 -9.54 5.96 0.03
CA GLU A 4 -10.75 6.67 0.49
C GLU A 4 -10.54 8.17 0.77
N VAL A 5 -9.29 8.62 0.90
CA VAL A 5 -8.99 10.02 1.21
C VAL A 5 -9.10 10.86 -0.07
N ALA A 6 -10.29 11.42 -0.31
CA ALA A 6 -10.58 12.21 -1.51
C ALA A 6 -9.98 13.63 -1.48
N SER A 7 -9.74 14.20 -0.29
CA SER A 7 -9.20 15.54 -0.12
C SER A 7 -7.73 15.69 -0.54
N GLN A 8 -7.02 14.57 -0.68
CA GLN A 8 -5.65 14.52 -1.18
C GLN A 8 -5.58 13.48 -2.31
N PRO A 9 -5.59 13.90 -3.58
CA PRO A 9 -5.55 12.97 -4.72
C PRO A 9 -4.19 12.28 -4.87
N ASP A 10 -3.11 12.92 -4.41
CA ASP A 10 -1.77 12.34 -4.46
C ASP A 10 -1.58 11.32 -3.33
N LYS A 11 -1.78 10.04 -3.64
CA LYS A 11 -1.67 8.94 -2.67
C LYS A 11 -0.26 8.79 -2.11
N ARG A 12 0.78 9.19 -2.86
CA ARG A 12 2.15 9.19 -2.37
C ARG A 12 2.29 10.15 -1.18
N LYS A 13 1.74 11.36 -1.26
CA LYS A 13 1.79 12.34 -0.14
C LYS A 13 1.13 11.80 1.13
N LEU A 14 0.03 11.07 1.01
CA LEU A 14 -0.64 10.45 2.16
C LEU A 14 0.24 9.40 2.84
N ILE A 15 0.89 8.55 2.05
CA ILE A 15 1.80 7.52 2.57
C ILE A 15 3.03 8.16 3.20
N GLN A 16 3.60 9.19 2.56
CA GLN A 16 4.72 9.96 3.11
C GLN A 16 4.37 10.62 4.44
N GLU A 17 3.16 11.18 4.57
CA GLU A 17 2.69 11.76 5.84
C GLU A 17 2.52 10.69 6.92
N ALA A 18 1.99 9.51 6.56
CA ALA A 18 1.90 8.37 7.48
C ALA A 18 3.29 7.85 7.89
N LEU A 19 4.26 7.86 6.99
CA LEU A 19 5.65 7.55 7.32
C LEU A 19 6.25 8.64 8.21
N ARG A 20 5.99 9.93 7.99
CA ARG A 20 6.61 11.07 8.69
C ARG A 20 6.49 10.98 10.21
N VAL A 21 5.39 10.41 10.71
CA VAL A 21 5.12 10.27 12.15
C VAL A 21 5.86 9.09 12.80
N LEU A 22 6.47 8.21 12.01
CA LEU A 22 7.24 7.08 12.51
C LEU A 22 8.66 7.49 12.90
N LYS A 23 9.16 6.91 14.00
CA LYS A 23 10.57 7.03 14.38
C LYS A 23 11.46 6.32 13.32
N PRO A 24 12.69 6.78 13.08
CA PRO A 24 13.66 6.03 12.28
C PRO A 24 13.81 4.58 12.77
N GLY A 25 13.79 3.62 11.84
CA GLY A 25 13.87 2.18 12.10
C GLY A 25 12.56 1.50 12.49
N ALA A 26 11.47 2.26 12.69
CA ALA A 26 10.20 1.71 13.13
C ALA A 26 9.57 0.83 12.04
N PRO A 27 9.04 -0.36 12.39
CA PRO A 27 8.34 -1.20 11.42
C PRO A 27 7.01 -0.55 11.00
N PHE A 28 6.63 -0.74 9.75
CA PHE A 28 5.33 -0.31 9.23
C PHE A 28 4.71 -1.36 8.31
N SER A 29 3.38 -1.28 8.19
CA SER A 29 2.61 -2.08 7.26
C SER A 29 1.37 -1.29 6.85
N PHE A 30 1.19 -1.10 5.55
CA PHE A 30 0.03 -0.46 4.96
C PHE A 30 -0.68 -1.48 4.08
N GLU A 31 -1.93 -1.77 4.42
CA GLU A 31 -2.81 -2.58 3.58
C GLU A 31 -3.77 -1.66 2.84
N ASP A 32 -3.90 -1.90 1.54
CA ASP A 32 -4.78 -1.10 0.70
C ASP A 32 -5.11 -1.80 -0.64
N VAL A 33 -5.99 -1.12 -1.37
CA VAL A 33 -6.18 -1.01 -2.82
C VAL A 33 -5.04 -1.22 -3.82
N PHE A 34 -3.84 -1.61 -3.41
CA PHE A 34 -2.61 -1.31 -4.18
C PHE A 34 -2.57 -1.90 -5.59
N ASN A 35 -3.29 -2.99 -5.85
CA ASN A 35 -3.36 -3.58 -7.19
C ASN A 35 -4.39 -2.90 -8.11
N SER A 36 -5.22 -1.98 -7.60
CA SER A 36 -6.21 -1.24 -8.37
C SER A 36 -5.56 -0.14 -9.22
N PRO A 37 -5.58 -0.25 -10.57
CA PRO A 37 -5.02 0.77 -11.45
C PRO A 37 -5.76 2.11 -11.36
N ARG A 38 -7.01 2.09 -10.87
CA ARG A 38 -7.82 3.30 -10.64
C ARG A 38 -7.31 4.11 -9.45
N SER A 39 -6.83 3.44 -8.41
CA SER A 39 -6.37 4.08 -7.17
C SER A 39 -4.86 4.31 -7.17
N TYR A 40 -4.11 3.38 -7.77
CA TYR A 40 -2.65 3.36 -7.85
C TYR A 40 -2.23 3.04 -9.29
N PRO A 41 -2.27 4.01 -10.22
CA PRO A 41 -1.97 3.78 -11.63
C PRO A 41 -0.50 3.44 -11.90
N ASP A 42 0.41 3.84 -10.99
CA ASP A 42 1.85 3.55 -11.07
C ASP A 42 2.35 3.05 -9.70
N LEU A 43 2.04 1.78 -9.40
CA LEU A 43 2.44 1.15 -8.14
C LEU A 43 3.97 0.98 -8.04
N ASP A 44 4.63 0.59 -9.14
CA ASP A 44 6.08 0.38 -9.14
C ASP A 44 6.82 1.70 -8.91
N GLY A 45 6.39 2.79 -9.58
CA GLY A 45 6.92 4.13 -9.35
C GLY A 45 6.65 4.64 -7.93
N LEU A 46 5.50 4.29 -7.34
CA LEU A 46 5.22 4.58 -5.93
C LEU A 46 6.20 3.84 -4.99
N ILE A 47 6.41 2.54 -5.18
CA ILE A 47 7.33 1.74 -4.35
C ILE A 47 8.76 2.27 -4.49
N GLU A 48 9.19 2.58 -5.71
CA GLU A 48 10.52 3.14 -5.99
C GLU A 48 10.71 4.55 -5.42
N ALA A 49 9.65 5.35 -5.31
CA ALA A 49 9.72 6.63 -4.62
C ALA A 49 9.86 6.43 -3.10
N LEU A 50 9.07 5.52 -2.52
CA LEU A 50 9.08 5.23 -1.09
C LEU A 50 10.38 4.55 -0.63
N SER A 51 11.00 3.71 -1.48
CA SER A 51 12.27 3.03 -1.19
C SER A 51 13.42 3.99 -0.84
N LYS A 52 13.32 5.25 -1.29
CA LYS A 52 14.30 6.32 -1.02
C LYS A 52 14.11 6.98 0.34
N GLU A 53 12.99 6.73 1.02
CA GLU A 53 12.60 7.38 2.28
C GLU A 53 12.58 6.42 3.47
N VAL A 54 12.81 5.13 3.23
CA VAL A 54 12.72 4.06 4.22
C VAL A 54 13.94 3.13 4.12
N SER A 55 14.29 2.47 5.22
CA SER A 55 15.45 1.56 5.25
C SER A 55 15.16 0.18 4.64
N GLU A 56 13.90 -0.26 4.71
CA GLU A 56 13.44 -1.51 4.09
C GLU A 56 12.03 -1.29 3.51
N ILE A 57 11.77 -1.84 2.33
CA ILE A 57 10.43 -1.87 1.73
C ILE A 57 10.19 -3.18 1.00
N ARG A 58 8.99 -3.73 1.15
CA ARG A 58 8.52 -4.92 0.45
C ARG A 58 7.06 -4.72 0.07
N PHE A 59 6.71 -5.18 -1.13
CA PHE A 59 5.33 -5.35 -1.55
C PHE A 59 4.94 -6.82 -1.44
N VAL A 60 3.77 -7.10 -0.87
CA VAL A 60 3.18 -8.43 -0.80
C VAL A 60 1.85 -8.41 -1.54
N ASP A 61 1.76 -9.23 -2.58
CA ASP A 61 0.51 -9.46 -3.32
C ASP A 61 -0.41 -10.37 -2.50
N THR A 62 -1.32 -9.75 -1.73
CA THR A 62 -2.21 -10.49 -0.82
C THR A 62 -3.38 -11.17 -1.53
N ARG A 63 -3.61 -10.90 -2.83
CA ARG A 63 -4.64 -11.60 -3.65
C ARG A 63 -4.39 -13.10 -3.73
N LYS A 64 -3.13 -13.51 -3.58
CA LYS A 64 -2.68 -14.91 -3.63
C LYS A 64 -2.74 -15.62 -2.27
N ASN A 65 -3.09 -14.93 -1.19
CA ASN A 65 -3.13 -15.54 0.14
C ASN A 65 -4.26 -16.54 0.29
N ASP A 66 -3.97 -17.72 0.85
CA ASP A 66 -4.94 -18.80 1.04
C ASP A 66 -5.97 -18.54 2.14
N PHE A 67 -5.73 -17.53 2.98
CA PHE A 67 -6.64 -17.15 4.05
C PHE A 67 -7.95 -16.49 3.57
N VAL A 68 -7.93 -15.77 2.44
CA VAL A 68 -9.14 -15.13 1.90
C VAL A 68 -9.92 -16.14 1.08
N PRO A 69 -11.19 -16.46 1.43
CA PRO A 69 -12.03 -17.34 0.64
C PRO A 69 -12.13 -16.87 -0.81
N LYS A 70 -12.03 -17.80 -1.78
CA LYS A 70 -12.00 -17.47 -3.22
C LYS A 70 -13.16 -16.58 -3.68
N PHE A 71 -14.36 -16.78 -3.14
CA PHE A 71 -15.54 -15.99 -3.49
C PHE A 71 -15.48 -14.52 -3.00
N LEU A 72 -14.61 -14.22 -2.02
CA LEU A 72 -14.34 -12.85 -1.55
C LEU A 72 -13.17 -12.19 -2.28
N ARG A 73 -12.43 -12.91 -3.13
CA ARG A 73 -11.31 -12.36 -3.94
C ARG A 73 -11.79 -11.60 -5.18
N THR A 74 -12.94 -10.95 -5.10
CA THR A 74 -13.49 -10.11 -6.17
C THR A 74 -12.96 -8.68 -6.03
N PRO A 75 -12.80 -7.90 -7.11
CA PRO A 75 -12.28 -6.53 -7.03
C PRO A 75 -13.04 -5.60 -6.07
N LEU A 76 -14.32 -5.88 -5.82
CA LEU A 76 -15.17 -5.12 -4.90
C LEU A 76 -14.91 -5.42 -3.42
N VAL A 77 -14.20 -6.51 -3.11
CA VAL A 77 -14.01 -6.99 -1.73
C VAL A 77 -12.52 -7.10 -1.40
N ALA A 78 -11.82 -8.11 -1.92
CA ALA A 78 -10.40 -8.36 -1.62
C ALA A 78 -9.51 -8.53 -2.86
N GLY A 79 -10.09 -8.41 -4.06
CA GLY A 79 -9.43 -8.74 -5.33
C GLY A 79 -8.32 -7.78 -5.76
N GLU A 80 -8.25 -6.59 -5.15
CA GLU A 80 -7.20 -5.59 -5.44
C GLU A 80 -6.33 -5.25 -4.23
N MET A 81 -6.43 -6.05 -3.17
CA MET A 81 -5.65 -5.82 -1.96
C MET A 81 -4.16 -6.10 -2.18
N GLY A 82 -3.33 -5.35 -1.48
CA GLY A 82 -1.90 -5.56 -1.35
C GLY A 82 -1.39 -4.99 -0.05
N LEU A 83 -0.14 -5.33 0.29
CA LEU A 83 0.53 -4.84 1.48
C LEU A 83 1.86 -4.19 1.10
N ILE A 84 2.09 -2.95 1.55
CA ILE A 84 3.42 -2.34 1.55
C ILE A 84 3.91 -2.36 2.99
N CYS A 85 5.01 -3.06 3.26
CA CYS A 85 5.57 -3.16 4.61
C CYS A 85 7.09 -3.01 4.61
N GLY A 86 7.65 -2.66 5.77
CA GLY A 86 9.07 -2.35 5.85
C GLY A 86 9.47 -1.69 7.16
N ARG A 87 10.57 -0.94 7.10
CA ARG A 87 11.10 -0.14 8.21
C ARG A 87 11.38 1.27 7.73
N LYS A 88 10.79 2.25 8.41
CA LYS A 88 11.06 3.69 8.25
C LYS A 88 12.56 3.96 8.37
#